data_AF-A0A5M3MJG8-F1
#
_entry.id   AF-A0A5M3MJG8-F1
#
_cell.length_a   1.000
_cell.length_b   1.000
_cell.length_c   1.000
_cell.angle_alpha   90.00
_cell.angle_beta   90.00
_cell.angle_gamma   90.00
#
_symmetry.space_group_name_H-M   'P 1'
#
loop_
_entity.id
_entity.type
_entity.pdbx_description
1 polymer ?
#
loop_
_entity_poly.entity_id
_entity_poly.type
_entity_poly.pdbx_seq_one_letter_code
_entity_poly.pdbx_strand_id
1 'polypeptide(L)'
;MDNFIVYLCVCYVCWVVHHPSTLSDLTSSACTVENCPGTIYKEKWLANRKLKCTPVKIIPYVPLEFAIQCLLLYPGKWEELQHWRQPGNEPGAVPPVTDTGFDAFPDLLQPMTNIYNGCLEWLGTSPLGPLSLVSDALLCLPGPLHSLPVLCPFHLLYPSCLLYLVLCLPRLVPAHIQVQGQLHQSPLHQAQALQALYHGSVALLQGLGHFWAL
;
A
#
# COMPACT_ATOMS: atom_id res chain seq x y z
N MET A 1 -17.16 4.26 -3.32
CA MET A 1 -16.97 5.70 -3.01
C MET A 1 -15.67 6.06 -3.71
N ASP A 2 -15.64 5.91 -5.04
CA ASP A 2 -14.39 5.66 -5.79
C ASP A 2 -14.17 6.69 -6.90
N ASN A 3 -14.91 7.80 -6.84
CA ASN A 3 -14.95 8.82 -7.89
C ASN A 3 -13.66 9.66 -7.99
N PHE A 4 -12.69 9.43 -7.12
CA PHE A 4 -11.45 10.21 -7.01
C PHE A 4 -10.22 9.47 -7.52
N ILE A 5 -10.35 8.16 -7.81
CA ILE A 5 -9.26 7.36 -8.35
C ILE A 5 -9.26 7.54 -9.87
N VAL A 6 -8.23 8.21 -10.37
CA VAL A 6 -7.96 8.36 -11.80
C VAL A 6 -7.00 7.24 -12.21
N TYR A 7 -7.39 6.44 -13.19
CA TYR A 7 -6.51 5.39 -13.72
C TYR A 7 -5.66 5.96 -14.83
N LEU A 8 -4.37 6.19 -14.57
CA LEU A 8 -3.45 6.68 -15.60
C LEU A 8 -2.84 5.51 -16.37
N CYS A 9 -2.60 5.71 -17.66
CA CYS A 9 -1.97 4.71 -18.52
C CYS A 9 -0.51 5.11 -18.71
N VAL A 10 0.42 4.16 -18.61
CA VAL A 10 1.85 4.49 -18.71
C VAL A 10 2.57 3.62 -19.72
N CYS A 11 3.54 4.21 -20.41
CA CYS A 11 4.48 3.44 -21.22
C CYS A 11 5.37 2.59 -20.29
N TYR A 12 5.52 1.29 -20.59
CA TYR A 12 6.34 0.42 -19.75
C TYR A 12 7.86 0.62 -19.93
N VAL A 13 8.28 1.38 -20.94
CA VAL A 13 9.70 1.66 -21.25
C VAL A 13 10.12 3.01 -20.69
N CYS A 14 9.53 4.10 -21.18
CA CYS A 14 9.92 5.46 -20.81
C CYS A 14 9.09 6.08 -19.67
N TRP A 15 8.07 5.37 -19.18
CA TRP A 15 7.19 5.83 -18.09
C TRP A 15 6.40 7.12 -18.36
N VAL A 16 6.33 7.56 -19.62
CA VAL A 16 5.44 8.67 -19.99
C VAL A 16 4.00 8.31 -19.66
N VAL A 17 3.27 9.30 -19.12
CA VAL A 17 1.92 9.17 -18.59
C VAL A 17 0.90 9.66 -19.62
N HIS A 18 -0.15 8.88 -19.81
CA HIS A 18 -1.28 9.18 -20.68
C HIS A 18 -2.58 9.11 -19.90
N HIS A 19 -3.49 10.05 -20.17
CA HIS A 19 -4.83 10.02 -19.60
C HIS A 19 -5.72 9.03 -20.38
N PRO A 20 -6.64 8.30 -19.75
CA PRO A 20 -7.52 7.36 -20.46
C PRO A 20 -8.32 7.97 -21.60
N SER A 21 -8.73 9.23 -21.45
CA SER A 21 -9.50 9.94 -22.48
C SER A 21 -8.70 10.19 -23.74
N THR A 22 -7.36 10.26 -23.67
CA THR A 22 -6.52 10.50 -24.85
C THR A 22 -6.23 9.20 -25.61
N LEU A 23 -6.56 8.03 -25.06
CA LEU A 23 -6.25 6.75 -25.69
C LEU A 23 -7.03 6.51 -26.98
N SER A 24 -8.26 7.02 -27.08
CA SER A 24 -9.07 6.92 -28.31
C SER A 24 -8.53 7.78 -29.44
N ASP A 25 -7.76 8.82 -29.09
CA ASP A 25 -7.30 9.83 -30.03
C ASP A 25 -5.90 9.48 -30.59
N LEU A 26 -5.22 8.50 -29.97
CA LEU A 26 -3.95 7.99 -30.45
C LEU A 26 -4.15 7.23 -31.76
N THR A 27 -3.37 7.59 -32.78
CA THR A 27 -3.40 6.93 -34.10
C THR A 27 -2.78 5.53 -34.06
N SER A 28 -1.98 5.23 -33.03
CA SER A 28 -1.25 3.97 -32.88
C SER A 28 -1.11 3.58 -31.42
N SER A 29 -0.94 2.28 -31.16
CA SER A 29 -0.62 1.73 -29.85
C SER A 29 0.81 2.03 -29.37
N ALA A 30 1.68 2.53 -30.24
CA ALA A 30 3.05 2.91 -29.91
C ALA A 30 3.12 4.14 -28.99
N CYS A 31 4.19 4.24 -28.20
CA CYS A 31 4.44 5.40 -27.35
C CYS A 31 4.61 6.68 -28.18
N THR A 32 4.12 7.81 -27.67
CA THR A 32 4.23 9.11 -28.35
C THR A 32 5.62 9.73 -28.26
N VAL A 33 6.51 9.19 -27.42
CA VAL A 33 7.89 9.64 -27.29
C VAL A 33 8.70 9.09 -28.47
N GLU A 34 9.43 9.97 -29.16
CA GLU A 34 10.27 9.59 -30.31
C GLU A 34 11.26 8.48 -29.94
N ASN A 35 11.40 7.50 -30.83
CA ASN A 35 12.29 6.33 -30.67
C ASN A 35 12.00 5.46 -29.43
N CYS A 36 10.82 5.58 -28.81
CA CYS A 36 10.43 4.68 -27.73
C CYS A 36 9.76 3.40 -28.30
N PRO A 37 10.33 2.20 -28.07
CA PRO A 37 9.73 0.95 -28.54
C PRO A 37 8.52 0.51 -27.71
N GLY A 38 8.14 1.29 -26.70
CA GLY A 38 7.05 0.97 -25.80
C GLY A 38 5.69 1.05 -26.46
N THR A 39 4.76 0.25 -25.96
CA THR A 39 3.35 0.26 -26.36
C THR A 39 2.48 0.69 -25.18
N ILE A 40 1.52 1.58 -25.42
CA ILE A 40 0.65 2.15 -24.39
C ILE A 40 -0.58 1.24 -24.15
N TYR A 41 -1.16 0.70 -25.23
CA TYR A 41 -2.36 -0.16 -25.16
C TYR A 41 -2.28 -1.33 -26.15
N LYS A 42 -3.09 -2.35 -25.92
CA LYS A 42 -3.33 -3.48 -26.83
C LYS A 42 -4.72 -3.38 -27.42
N GLU A 43 -4.85 -3.72 -28.68
CA GLU A 43 -6.13 -3.76 -29.37
C GLU A 43 -6.71 -5.18 -29.35
N LYS A 44 -8.01 -5.28 -29.07
CA LYS A 44 -8.74 -6.55 -29.15
C LYS A 44 -10.07 -6.33 -29.84
N TRP A 45 -10.34 -7.09 -30.90
CA TRP A 45 -11.65 -7.14 -31.53
C TRP A 45 -12.63 -7.90 -30.63
N LEU A 46 -13.76 -7.26 -30.34
CA LEU A 46 -14.86 -7.86 -29.60
C LEU A 46 -15.83 -8.58 -30.55
N ALA A 47 -16.68 -9.46 -30.02
CA ALA A 47 -17.67 -10.22 -30.81
C ALA A 47 -18.65 -9.32 -31.58
N ASN A 48 -18.91 -8.11 -31.09
CA ASN A 48 -19.72 -7.09 -31.75
C ASN A 48 -18.96 -6.31 -32.85
N ARG A 49 -17.76 -6.78 -33.23
CA ARG A 49 -16.85 -6.11 -34.18
C ARG A 49 -16.44 -4.69 -33.75
N LYS A 50 -16.51 -4.36 -32.47
CA LYS A 50 -15.91 -3.13 -31.94
C LYS A 50 -14.47 -3.40 -31.52
N LEU A 51 -13.58 -2.45 -31.82
CA LEU A 51 -12.21 -2.46 -31.36
C LEU A 51 -12.17 -1.96 -29.91
N LYS A 52 -11.59 -2.74 -29.00
CA LYS A 52 -11.36 -2.33 -27.61
C LYS A 52 -9.87 -2.11 -27.39
N CYS A 53 -9.50 -0.89 -27.05
CA CYS A 53 -8.16 -0.55 -26.57
C CYS A 53 -8.06 -0.87 -25.09
N THR A 54 -7.11 -1.72 -24.70
CA THR A 54 -6.85 -2.10 -23.31
C THR A 54 -5.44 -1.64 -22.93
N PRO A 55 -5.27 -0.72 -21.98
CA PRO A 55 -3.94 -0.25 -21.58
C PRO A 55 -3.02 -1.40 -21.16
N VAL A 56 -1.74 -1.31 -21.49
CA VAL A 56 -0.75 -2.34 -21.12
C VAL A 56 -0.42 -2.25 -19.63
N LYS A 57 -0.26 -1.02 -19.12
CA LYS A 57 0.07 -0.75 -17.73
C LYS A 57 -0.78 0.42 -17.22
N ILE A 58 -1.45 0.19 -16.10
CA ILE A 58 -2.34 1.14 -15.45
C ILE A 58 -1.77 1.47 -14.07
N ILE A 59 -1.74 2.74 -13.71
CA ILE A 59 -1.37 3.22 -12.39
C ILE A 59 -2.58 3.96 -11.81
N PRO A 60 -3.16 3.49 -10.68
CA PRO A 60 -4.17 4.27 -9.98
C PRO A 60 -3.51 5.51 -9.38
N TYR A 61 -4.13 6.66 -9.59
CA TYR A 61 -3.70 7.94 -9.10
C TYR A 61 -4.85 8.60 -8.34
N VAL A 62 -4.50 9.29 -7.25
CA VAL A 62 -5.42 10.15 -6.52
C VAL A 62 -4.78 11.53 -6.47
N PRO A 63 -5.50 12.61 -6.82
CA PRO A 63 -4.98 13.97 -6.68
C PRO A 63 -4.43 14.20 -5.27
N LEU A 64 -3.26 14.84 -5.18
CA LEU A 64 -2.55 14.99 -3.92
C LEU A 64 -3.39 15.75 -2.89
N GLU A 65 -4.10 16.79 -3.32
CA GLU A 65 -4.99 17.58 -2.48
C GLU A 65 -6.06 16.71 -1.84
N PHE A 66 -6.63 15.79 -2.62
CA PHE A 66 -7.66 14.88 -2.14
C PHE A 66 -7.08 13.83 -1.18
N ALA A 67 -5.90 13.29 -1.49
CA ALA A 67 -5.21 12.36 -0.60
C ALA A 67 -4.89 13.01 0.75
N ILE A 68 -4.43 14.27 0.74
CA ILE A 68 -4.17 15.05 1.96
C ILE A 68 -5.47 15.31 2.72
N GLN A 69 -6.55 15.72 2.04
CA GLN A 69 -7.85 15.92 2.69
C GLN A 69 -8.35 14.64 3.37
N CYS A 70 -8.27 13.49 2.69
CA CYS A 70 -8.62 12.20 3.29
C CYS A 70 -7.76 11.86 4.51
N LEU A 71 -6.45 12.13 4.44
CA LEU A 71 -5.53 11.93 5.56
C LEU A 71 -5.91 12.81 6.76
N LEU A 72 -6.21 14.09 6.52
CA LEU A 72 -6.55 15.05 7.56
C LEU A 72 -7.94 14.83 8.17
N LEU A 73 -8.86 14.20 7.44
CA LEU A 73 -10.18 13.82 7.96
C LEU A 73 -10.12 12.61 8.92
N TYR A 74 -8.99 11.92 9.01
CA TYR A 74 -8.83 10.81 9.94
C TYR A 74 -8.68 11.34 11.38
N PRO A 75 -9.53 10.90 12.34
CA PRO A 75 -9.46 11.40 13.72
C PRO A 75 -8.07 11.21 14.34
N GLY A 76 -7.50 12.26 14.92
CA GLY A 76 -6.17 12.22 15.55
C GLY A 76 -5.00 12.45 14.58
N LYS A 77 -5.20 12.36 13.26
CA LYS A 77 -4.10 12.55 12.30
C LYS A 77 -3.62 13.98 12.22
N TRP A 78 -4.52 14.94 12.37
CA TRP A 78 -4.12 16.35 12.43
C TRP A 78 -3.14 16.56 13.59
N GLU A 79 -3.49 16.10 14.79
CA GLU A 79 -2.67 16.21 16.01
C GLU A 79 -1.33 15.50 15.87
N GLU A 80 -1.32 14.29 15.29
CA GLU A 80 -0.09 13.55 15.00
C GLU A 80 0.85 14.33 14.08
N LEU A 81 0.32 14.96 13.02
CA LEU A 81 1.11 15.78 12.10
C LEU A 81 1.62 17.06 12.76
N GLN A 82 0.97 17.55 13.82
CA GLN A 82 1.46 18.71 14.59
C GLN A 82 2.62 18.37 15.53
N HIS A 83 2.88 17.10 15.86
CA HIS A 83 3.86 16.72 16.88
C HIS A 83 5.29 17.19 16.56
N TRP A 84 5.63 17.33 15.27
CA TRP A 84 6.94 17.81 14.82
C TRP A 84 7.13 19.33 14.95
N ARG A 85 6.08 20.08 15.32
CA ARG A 85 6.15 21.54 15.46
C ARG A 85 6.80 21.91 16.78
N GLN A 86 7.79 22.80 16.70
CA GLN A 86 8.41 23.43 17.87
C GLN A 86 7.69 24.74 18.23
N PRO A 87 7.81 25.24 19.47
CA PRO A 87 7.33 26.58 19.83
C PRO A 87 7.88 27.64 18.85
N GLY A 88 7.02 28.53 18.34
CA GLY A 88 7.38 29.50 17.28
C GLY A 88 7.10 29.04 15.84
N ASN A 89 6.57 27.83 15.65
CA ASN A 89 6.09 27.32 14.36
C ASN A 89 4.57 27.12 14.37
N GLU A 90 3.83 28.15 14.79
CA GLU A 90 2.38 28.11 14.88
C GLU A 90 1.72 27.93 13.49
N PRO A 91 0.53 27.31 13.40
CA PRO A 91 -0.20 27.22 12.14
C PRO A 91 -0.48 28.62 11.58
N GLY A 92 -0.02 28.89 10.36
CA GLY A 92 -0.24 30.18 9.72
C GLY A 92 0.20 30.18 8.27
N ALA A 93 -0.23 31.21 7.54
CA ALA A 93 0.34 31.49 6.23
C ALA A 93 1.77 31.98 6.43
N VAL A 94 2.74 31.18 6.01
CA VAL A 94 4.14 31.59 5.96
C VAL A 94 4.38 32.10 4.54
N PRO A 95 4.93 33.32 4.35
CA PRO A 95 5.32 33.75 3.02
C PRO A 95 6.29 32.74 2.40
N PRO A 96 6.26 32.52 1.07
CA PRO A 96 7.23 31.64 0.44
C PRO A 96 8.63 32.12 0.83
N VAL A 97 9.39 31.23 1.47
CA VAL A 97 10.78 31.52 1.82
C VAL A 97 11.54 31.66 0.50
N THR A 98 12.47 32.62 0.43
CA THR A 98 13.36 32.78 -0.75
C THR A 98 14.22 31.55 -0.98
N ASP A 99 14.39 30.74 0.05
CA ASP A 99 15.15 29.50 0.03
C ASP A 99 14.39 28.47 -0.82
N THR A 100 15.09 27.92 -1.81
CA THR A 100 14.52 27.08 -2.86
C THR A 100 14.14 25.67 -2.39
N GLY A 101 14.28 25.40 -1.09
CA GLY A 101 14.23 24.05 -0.50
C GLY A 101 15.49 23.23 -0.75
N PHE A 102 16.30 23.58 -1.76
CA PHE A 102 17.63 22.99 -1.97
C PHE A 102 18.65 23.52 -0.95
N ASP A 103 18.44 24.73 -0.43
CA ASP A 103 19.27 25.35 0.61
C ASP A 103 19.06 24.71 2.00
N ALA A 104 18.07 23.82 2.15
CA ALA A 104 17.85 23.05 3.37
C ALA A 104 18.98 22.02 3.64
N PHE A 105 19.80 21.73 2.63
CA PHE A 105 20.96 20.85 2.75
C PHE A 105 22.24 21.67 2.56
N PRO A 106 23.15 21.69 3.56
CA PRO A 106 24.41 22.42 3.43
C PRO A 106 25.33 21.86 2.34
N ASP A 107 25.11 20.62 1.88
CA ASP A 107 25.83 19.99 0.78
C ASP A 107 24.86 19.17 -0.09
N LEU A 108 24.74 19.53 -1.38
CA LEU A 108 23.90 18.84 -2.36
C LEU A 108 24.47 17.47 -2.78
N LEU A 109 25.77 17.25 -2.56
CA LEU A 109 26.44 15.99 -2.85
C LEU A 109 26.40 15.03 -1.67
N GLN A 110 26.04 15.52 -0.48
CA GLN A 110 25.85 14.66 0.68
C GLN A 110 24.54 13.88 0.46
N PRO A 111 24.61 12.55 0.23
CA PRO A 111 23.40 11.75 0.10
C PRO A 111 22.59 11.90 1.38
N MET A 112 21.26 12.03 1.28
CA MET A 112 20.40 12.05 2.47
C MET A 112 20.62 10.78 3.30
N THR A 113 21.45 10.87 4.32
CA THR A 113 21.75 9.75 5.22
C THR A 113 20.66 9.61 6.29
N ASN A 114 19.36 9.72 5.97
CA ASN A 114 18.31 9.28 6.89
C ASN A 114 16.89 9.16 6.29
N ILE A 115 16.69 8.21 5.37
CA ILE A 115 15.38 7.51 5.28
C ILE A 115 15.61 6.02 5.50
N TYR A 116 16.69 5.46 4.94
CA TYR A 116 17.06 4.06 5.12
C TYR A 116 17.78 3.79 6.46
N ASN A 117 18.50 4.78 7.02
CA ASN A 117 19.23 4.61 8.27
C ASN A 117 18.31 4.55 9.50
N GLY A 118 17.19 5.29 9.51
CA GLY A 118 16.19 5.19 10.58
C GLY A 118 15.58 3.78 10.71
N CYS A 119 15.53 3.01 9.62
CA CYS A 119 15.08 1.62 9.66
C CYS A 119 16.13 0.68 10.29
N LEU A 120 17.42 0.93 10.03
CA LEU A 120 18.54 0.20 10.66
C LEU A 120 18.69 0.54 12.14
N GLU A 121 18.44 1.79 12.52
CA GLU A 121 18.54 2.24 13.91
C GLU A 121 17.42 1.67 14.79
N TRP A 122 16.20 1.51 14.24
CA TRP A 122 15.10 0.79 14.90
C TRP A 122 15.33 -0.72 15.05
N LEU A 123 16.14 -1.33 14.19
CA LEU A 123 16.50 -2.75 14.28
C LEU A 123 17.59 -3.04 15.33
N GLY A 124 18.02 -2.03 16.10
CA GLY A 124 18.97 -2.23 17.20
C GLY A 124 20.37 -2.62 16.74
N THR A 125 20.69 -2.51 15.45
CA THR A 125 22.06 -2.69 14.96
C THR A 125 22.85 -1.42 15.24
N SER A 126 23.19 -1.20 16.51
CA SER A 126 24.29 -0.30 16.84
C SER A 126 25.56 -0.78 16.13
N PRO A 127 26.35 0.10 15.47
CA PRO A 127 27.60 -0.28 14.81
C PRO A 127 28.74 -0.62 15.78
N LEU A 128 28.47 -0.80 17.07
CA LEU A 128 29.48 -1.04 18.11
C LEU A 128 29.59 -2.50 18.58
N GLY A 129 29.05 -3.45 17.81
CA GLY A 129 29.30 -4.88 18.01
C GLY A 129 30.11 -5.47 16.85
N PRO A 130 31.28 -6.09 17.08
CA PRO A 130 32.00 -6.78 16.01
C PRO A 130 31.16 -7.94 15.48
N LEU A 131 30.82 -7.88 14.18
CA LEU A 131 30.30 -9.01 13.42
C LEU A 131 31.39 -10.09 13.33
N SER A 132 31.47 -10.94 14.35
CA SER A 132 32.17 -12.20 14.28
C SER A 132 31.15 -13.33 14.28
N LEU A 133 31.25 -14.20 13.27
CA LEU A 133 30.56 -15.50 13.14
C LEU A 133 29.06 -15.48 12.85
N VAL A 134 28.69 -15.26 11.59
CA VAL A 134 27.76 -16.16 10.89
C VAL A 134 28.14 -16.19 9.39
N SER A 135 29.20 -16.93 9.03
CA SER A 135 29.52 -17.20 7.62
C SER A 135 29.79 -18.68 7.32
N ASP A 136 29.57 -19.59 8.27
CA ASP A 136 29.95 -21.00 8.14
C ASP A 136 28.77 -21.98 8.15
N ALA A 137 27.67 -21.66 7.46
CA ALA A 137 26.54 -22.60 7.35
C ALA A 137 25.88 -22.67 5.97
N LEU A 138 26.64 -22.47 4.88
CA LEU A 138 26.11 -22.65 3.52
C LEU A 138 27.13 -23.23 2.52
N LEU A 139 28.03 -24.08 3.00
CA LEU A 139 28.89 -24.92 2.15
C LEU A 139 28.94 -26.35 2.69
N CYS A 140 27.90 -27.13 2.41
CA CYS A 140 27.93 -28.60 2.43
C CYS A 140 26.85 -29.15 1.49
N LEU A 141 27.18 -29.28 0.20
CA LEU A 141 26.52 -30.26 -0.67
C LEU A 141 27.59 -30.89 -1.57
N PRO A 142 27.78 -32.22 -1.48
CA PRO A 142 28.20 -33.00 -2.64
C PRO A 142 27.12 -34.04 -2.97
N GLY A 143 26.65 -34.05 -4.21
CA GLY A 143 25.75 -35.09 -4.72
C GLY A 143 25.59 -35.01 -6.24
N PRO A 144 25.80 -36.12 -6.98
CA PRO A 144 25.94 -36.08 -8.43
C PRO A 144 24.60 -36.02 -9.17
N LEU A 145 24.63 -35.31 -10.30
CA LEU A 145 23.63 -35.30 -11.37
C LEU A 145 23.36 -36.71 -11.88
N HIS A 146 22.15 -37.24 -11.69
CA HIS A 146 21.50 -38.12 -12.67
C HIS A 146 19.98 -38.13 -12.45
N SER A 147 19.26 -37.66 -13.48
CA SER A 147 17.92 -38.08 -13.92
C SER A 147 16.81 -38.27 -12.89
N LEU A 148 15.74 -37.45 -12.97
CA LEU A 148 14.31 -37.82 -13.03
C LEU A 148 13.41 -36.54 -13.09
N PRO A 149 12.10 -36.64 -13.41
CA PRO A 149 11.46 -35.83 -14.43
C PRO A 149 10.57 -34.70 -13.90
N VAL A 150 10.15 -33.87 -14.86
CA VAL A 150 9.06 -32.89 -14.81
C VAL A 150 7.83 -33.44 -14.06
N LEU A 151 7.48 -32.80 -12.95
CA LEU A 151 6.12 -32.69 -12.39
C LEU A 151 6.11 -31.54 -11.37
N CYS A 152 5.58 -30.39 -11.75
CA CYS A 152 5.14 -29.35 -10.82
C CYS A 152 3.62 -29.40 -10.75
N PRO A 153 3.05 -29.45 -9.54
CA PRO A 153 1.91 -28.59 -9.27
C PRO A 153 2.09 -27.77 -8.00
N PHE A 154 1.78 -26.48 -8.15
CA PHE A 154 1.18 -25.58 -7.17
C PHE A 154 0.98 -26.13 -5.75
N HIS A 155 1.72 -25.60 -4.78
CA HIS A 155 1.20 -25.14 -3.48
C HIS A 155 2.33 -24.50 -2.66
N LEU A 156 2.56 -23.20 -2.89
CA LEU A 156 3.19 -22.34 -1.89
C LEU A 156 2.28 -21.12 -1.74
N LEU A 157 1.31 -21.27 -0.83
CA LEU A 157 0.58 -20.16 -0.26
C LEU A 157 1.59 -19.31 0.53
N TYR A 158 1.92 -18.16 -0.06
CA TYR A 158 2.71 -17.13 0.58
C TYR A 158 1.99 -16.66 1.87
N PRO A 159 2.68 -16.54 3.02
CA PRO A 159 2.09 -16.05 4.27
C PRO A 159 1.62 -14.58 4.19
N SER A 160 1.92 -13.85 3.12
CA SER A 160 1.44 -12.49 2.88
C SER A 160 -0.05 -12.42 2.49
N CYS A 161 -0.68 -13.52 2.06
CA CYS A 161 -2.13 -13.53 1.74
C CYS A 161 -3.02 -13.64 2.99
N LEU A 162 -2.54 -14.25 4.07
CA LEU A 162 -3.30 -14.37 5.32
C LEU A 162 -3.45 -13.01 6.04
N LEU A 163 -2.47 -12.11 5.90
CA LEU A 163 -2.54 -10.77 6.47
C LEU A 163 -3.63 -9.91 5.80
N TYR A 164 -3.85 -10.10 4.49
CA TYR A 164 -4.90 -9.39 3.74
C TYR A 164 -6.31 -9.84 4.14
N LEU A 165 -6.48 -11.10 4.58
CA LEU A 165 -7.77 -11.64 4.97
C LEU A 165 -8.20 -11.16 6.37
N VAL A 166 -7.26 -10.87 7.27
CA VAL A 166 -7.54 -10.33 8.61
C VAL A 166 -7.85 -8.82 8.58
N LEU A 167 -7.26 -8.06 7.65
CA LEU A 167 -7.51 -6.62 7.54
C LEU A 167 -8.78 -6.25 6.73
N CYS A 168 -9.32 -7.18 5.93
CA CYS A 168 -10.53 -6.96 5.13
C CYS A 168 -11.84 -7.42 5.80
N LEU A 169 -11.79 -7.93 7.04
CA LEU A 169 -12.92 -8.53 7.74
C LEU A 169 -13.67 -7.66 8.78
N PRO A 170 -13.80 -6.32 8.67
CA PRO A 170 -14.80 -5.59 9.43
C PRO A 170 -15.95 -5.12 8.52
N ARG A 171 -16.61 -6.03 7.77
CA ARG A 171 -17.83 -5.64 7.02
C ARG A 171 -18.81 -6.74 6.66
N LEU A 172 -18.83 -7.84 7.42
CA LEU A 172 -19.92 -8.82 7.36
C LEU A 172 -20.52 -8.99 8.74
N VAL A 173 -21.20 -7.94 9.23
CA VAL A 173 -22.24 -8.07 10.24
C VAL A 173 -23.57 -7.80 9.53
N PRO A 174 -24.55 -8.70 9.58
CA PRO A 174 -25.84 -8.48 8.96
C PRO A 174 -26.55 -7.31 9.64
N ALA A 175 -26.88 -6.30 8.84
CA ALA A 175 -27.72 -5.18 9.23
C ALA A 175 -29.17 -5.66 9.39
N HIS A 176 -29.54 -6.09 10.61
CA HIS A 176 -30.94 -6.11 11.04
C HIS A 176 -31.06 -6.13 12.57
N ILE A 177 -30.72 -5.02 13.23
CA ILE A 177 -31.27 -4.72 14.56
C ILE A 177 -31.75 -3.28 14.54
N GLN A 178 -33.06 -3.11 14.33
CA GLN A 178 -33.75 -1.85 14.46
C GLN A 178 -33.97 -1.60 15.96
N VAL A 179 -33.06 -0.88 16.62
CA VAL A 179 -33.28 -0.35 17.98
C VAL A 179 -33.79 1.08 17.84
N GLN A 180 -35.11 1.26 17.83
CA GLN A 180 -35.72 2.54 18.14
C GLN A 180 -35.75 2.70 19.66
N GLY A 181 -35.13 3.75 20.18
CA GLY A 181 -35.25 4.16 21.58
C GLY A 181 -34.16 5.11 22.01
N GLN A 182 -34.45 6.40 22.01
CA GLN A 182 -33.64 7.44 22.65
C GLN A 182 -33.40 7.08 24.13
N LEU A 183 -32.15 7.08 24.57
CA LEU A 183 -31.76 7.57 25.89
C LEU A 183 -30.25 7.77 25.95
N HIS A 184 -29.88 8.94 26.46
CA HIS A 184 -28.53 9.42 26.72
C HIS A 184 -27.80 8.45 27.65
N GLN A 185 -27.05 7.49 27.11
CA GLN A 185 -26.26 6.55 27.92
C GLN A 185 -24.82 7.03 28.05
N SER A 186 -24.31 6.97 29.28
CA SER A 186 -22.98 7.42 29.63
C SER A 186 -21.91 6.59 28.91
N PRO A 187 -20.73 7.17 28.60
CA PRO A 187 -19.65 6.50 27.86
C PRO A 187 -19.16 5.20 28.53
N LEU A 188 -19.44 5.00 29.82
CA LEU A 188 -19.12 3.76 30.53
C LEU A 188 -19.93 2.55 30.01
N HIS A 189 -21.19 2.75 29.64
CA HIS A 189 -22.04 1.67 29.10
C HIS A 189 -21.67 1.29 27.67
N GLN A 190 -21.17 2.25 26.86
CA GLN A 190 -20.65 1.96 25.53
C GLN A 190 -19.36 1.12 25.59
N ALA A 191 -18.47 1.41 26.55
CA ALA A 191 -17.25 0.63 26.75
C ALA A 191 -17.54 -0.82 27.13
N GLN A 192 -18.52 -1.05 28.03
CA GLN A 192 -18.91 -2.40 28.44
C GLN A 192 -19.58 -3.20 27.31
N ALA A 193 -20.39 -2.55 26.47
CA ALA A 193 -21.01 -3.21 25.31
C ALA A 193 -19.98 -3.64 24.26
N LEU A 194 -18.96 -2.81 24.00
CA LEU A 194 -17.87 -3.16 23.09
C LEU A 194 -17.00 -4.30 23.64
N GLN A 195 -16.74 -4.32 24.94
CA GLN A 195 -15.98 -5.39 25.58
C GLN A 195 -16.72 -6.74 25.54
N ALA A 196 -18.05 -6.75 25.70
CA ALA A 196 -18.86 -7.95 25.56
C ALA A 196 -18.83 -8.52 24.12
N LEU A 197 -18.88 -7.65 23.10
CA LEU A 197 -18.77 -8.06 21.69
C LEU A 197 -17.39 -8.64 21.35
N TYR A 198 -16.33 -8.07 21.93
CA TYR A 198 -14.96 -8.58 21.76
C TYR A 198 -14.81 -9.99 22.36
N HIS A 199 -15.30 -10.22 23.58
CA HIS A 199 -15.21 -11.54 24.20
C HIS A 199 -16.05 -12.60 23.48
N GLY A 200 -17.23 -12.23 22.94
CA GLY A 200 -18.06 -13.14 22.15
C GLY A 200 -17.41 -13.57 20.83
N SER A 201 -16.64 -12.69 20.18
CA SER A 201 -15.96 -13.00 18.92
C SER A 201 -14.70 -13.85 19.10
N VAL A 202 -13.98 -13.71 20.22
CA VAL A 202 -12.84 -14.59 20.56
C VAL A 202 -13.29 -16.04 20.83
N ALA A 203 -14.43 -16.23 21.50
CA ALA A 203 -14.98 -17.57 21.76
C ALA A 203 -15.42 -18.29 20.47
N LEU A 204 -15.96 -17.55 19.49
CA LEU A 204 -16.35 -18.07 18.18
C LEU A 204 -15.14 -18.55 17.36
N LEU A 205 -14.03 -17.83 17.43
CA LEU A 205 -12.78 -18.21 16.74
C LEU A 205 -12.12 -19.44 17.38
N GLN A 206 -12.20 -19.60 18.71
CA GLN A 206 -11.69 -20.78 19.40
C GLN A 206 -12.53 -22.03 19.09
N GLY A 207 -13.84 -21.90 18.91
CA GLY A 207 -14.72 -23.01 18.50
C GLY A 207 -14.46 -23.52 17.07
N LEU A 208 -14.07 -22.63 16.15
CA LEU A 208 -13.78 -22.99 14.76
C LEU A 208 -12.43 -23.70 14.58
N GLY A 209 -11.48 -23.51 15.51
CA GLY A 209 -10.18 -24.20 15.50
C GLY A 209 -10.28 -25.72 15.69
N HIS A 210 -11.35 -26.22 16.34
CA HIS A 210 -11.57 -27.66 16.52
C HIS A 210 -12.24 -28.34 15.32
N PHE A 211 -12.79 -27.58 14.37
CA PHE A 211 -13.51 -28.14 13.22
C PHE A 211 -12.58 -28.55 12.05
N TRP A 212 -11.29 -28.21 12.11
CA TRP A 212 -10.29 -28.50 11.08
C TRP A 212 -9.30 -29.61 11.46
N ALA A 213 -9.54 -30.32 12.57
CA ALA A 213 -8.69 -31.40 13.06
C ALA A 213 -9.29 -32.81 12.89
N LEU A 214 -10.18 -33.00 11.91
CA LEU A 214 -10.74 -34.29 11.50
C LEU A 214 -10.44 -34.58 10.03
#